data_AF-D3S3P3-F1
#
_entry.id   AF-D3S3P3-F1
#
_cell.length_a   1.000
_cell.length_b   1.000
_cell.length_c   1.000
_cell.angle_alpha   90.00
_cell.angle_beta   90.00
_cell.angle_gamma   90.00
#
_symmetry.space_group_name_H-M   'P 1'
#
loop_
_entity.id
_entity.type
_entity.pdbx_description
1 polymer ?
#
loop_
_entity_poly.entity_id
_entity_poly.type
_entity_poly.pdbx_seq_one_letter_code
_entity_poly.pdbx_strand_id
1 'polypeptide(L)' 'MGLEHLILLLLLILVAILFFKLTYKILRYLAINTIVGLILVGILNFLGITHIHLNLINLLIIAVGGVIGVFILILLSIL' A
#
# COMPACT_ATOMS: atom_id res chain seq x y z
N MET A 1 14.07 40.47 4.95
CA MET A 1 12.99 39.47 5.01
C MET A 1 11.98 39.94 6.05
N GLY A 2 10.75 40.26 5.63
CA GLY A 2 9.65 40.59 6.55
C GLY A 2 9.17 39.37 7.33
N LEU A 3 8.42 39.61 8.40
CA LEU A 3 7.85 38.56 9.27
C LEU A 3 6.95 37.58 8.50
N GLU A 4 6.26 38.06 7.46
CA GLU A 4 5.44 37.25 6.57
C GLU A 4 6.20 36.09 5.89
N HIS A 5 7.46 36.32 5.48
CA HIS A 5 8.27 35.27 4.84
C HIS A 5 8.73 34.20 5.84
N LEU A 6 9.01 34.60 7.09
CA LEU A 6 9.34 33.67 8.18
C LEU A 6 8.15 32.79 8.55
N ILE A 7 6.95 33.38 8.62
CA ILE A 7 5.70 32.65 8.89
C ILE A 7 5.39 31.65 7.77
N LEU A 8 5.54 32.05 6.51
CA LEU A 8 5.36 31.16 5.35
C LEU A 8 6.36 30.00 5.36
N LEU A 9 7.63 30.26 5.67
CA LEU A 9 8.66 29.23 5.75
C LEU A 9 8.36 28.23 6.89
N LEU A 10 7.93 28.72 8.05
CA LEU A 10 7.52 27.89 9.18
C LEU A 10 6.32 27.01 8.82
N LEU A 11 5.32 27.57 8.15
CA LEU A 11 4.13 26.83 7.71
C LEU A 11 4.50 25.74 6.69
N LEU A 12 5.39 26.05 5.73
CA LEU A 12 5.87 25.09 4.74
C LEU A 12 6.57 23.90 5.40
N ILE A 13 7.45 24.16 6.37
CA ILE A 13 8.16 23.12 7.12
C ILE A 13 7.16 22.26 7.90
N LEU A 14 6.18 22.88 8.56
CA LEU A 14 5.15 22.17 9.31
C LEU A 14 4.33 21.23 8.41
N VAL A 15 3.91 21.72 7.25
CA VAL A 15 3.18 20.94 6.24
C VAL A 15 4.05 19.80 5.72
N ALA A 16 5.32 20.06 5.39
CA ALA A 16 6.24 19.03 4.92
C ALA A 16 6.43 17.90 5.93
N ILE A 17 6.59 18.23 7.23
CA ILE A 17 6.70 17.24 8.30
C ILE A 17 5.43 16.41 8.42
N LEU A 18 4.25 17.05 8.31
CA LEU A 18 2.97 16.36 8.40
C LEU A 18 2.79 15.35 7.26
N PHE A 19 3.08 15.77 6.03
CA PHE A 19 3.05 14.89 4.86
C PHE A 19 4.04 13.74 5.01
N PHE A 20 5.28 14.02 5.42
CA PHE A 20 6.30 12.99 5.56
C PHE A 20 5.90 11.92 6.59
N LYS A 21 5.36 12.35 7.73
CA LYS A 21 4.89 11.45 8.79
C LYS A 21 3.70 10.60 8.32
N LEU A 22 2.80 11.18 7.53
CA LEU A 22 1.66 10.46 6.97
C LEU A 22 2.11 9.44 5.91
N THR A 23 2.94 9.86 4.97
CA THR A 23 3.50 9.00 3.92
C THR A 23 4.25 7.81 4.52
N TYR A 24 5.07 8.02 5.55
CA TYR A 24 5.80 6.93 6.21
C TYR A 24 4.86 5.90 6.84
N LYS A 25 3.78 6.35 7.49
CA LYS A 25 2.76 5.44 8.04
C LYS A 25 2.06 4.64 6.95
N ILE A 26 1.64 5.30 5.87
CA ILE A 26 0.97 4.66 4.74
C ILE A 26 1.91 3.63 4.09
N LEU A 27 3.17 3.99 3.85
CA LEU A 27 4.14 3.10 3.23
C LEU A 27 4.38 1.84 4.06
N ARG A 28 4.49 1.98 5.39
CA ARG A 28 4.63 0.84 6.30
C ARG A 28 3.39 -0.05 6.29
N TYR A 29 2.19 0.54 6.28
CA TYR A 29 0.94 -0.22 6.17
C TYR A 29 0.87 -0.98 4.84
N LEU A 30 1.21 -0.31 3.74
CA LEU A 30 1.23 -0.86 2.39
C LEU A 30 2.22 -2.04 2.28
N ALA A 31 3.41 -1.90 2.87
CA ALA A 31 4.42 -2.97 2.89
C ALA A 31 3.94 -4.20 3.65
N ILE A 32 3.34 -4.03 4.83
CA ILE A 32 2.80 -5.15 5.63
C ILE A 32 1.68 -5.85 4.87
N ASN A 33 0.74 -5.09 4.29
CA ASN A 33 -0.35 -5.65 3.48
C ASN A 33 0.16 -6.45 2.30
N THR A 34 1.18 -5.92 1.61
CA THR A 34 1.82 -6.59 0.46
C THR A 34 2.46 -7.90 0.89
N ILE A 35 3.21 -7.91 2.00
CA ILE A 35 3.85 -9.12 2.54
C ILE A 35 2.80 -10.17 2.90
N VAL A 36 1.79 -9.80 3.69
CA VAL A 36 0.74 -10.71 4.12
C VAL A 36 -0.02 -11.28 2.93
N GLY A 37 -0.37 -10.44 1.95
CA GLY A 37 -1.13 -10.91 0.81
C GLY A 37 -0.30 -11.68 -0.22
N LEU A 38 0.99 -11.39 -0.37
CA LEU A 38 1.91 -12.25 -1.13
C LEU A 38 2.02 -13.64 -0.52
N ILE A 39 2.11 -13.73 0.81
CA ILE A 39 2.14 -15.01 1.52
C ILE A 39 0.84 -15.78 1.26
N LEU A 40 -0.32 -15.13 1.40
CA LEU A 40 -1.61 -15.76 1.16
C LEU A 40 -1.76 -16.24 -0.28
N VAL A 41 -1.51 -15.38 -1.27
CA VAL A 41 -1.58 -15.74 -2.70
C VAL A 41 -0.56 -16.82 -3.04
N GLY A 42 0.65 -16.75 -2.49
CA GLY A 42 1.69 -17.75 -2.69
C GLY A 42 1.27 -19.13 -2.18
N ILE A 43 0.69 -19.21 -0.98
CA ILE A 43 0.16 -20.46 -0.42
C ILE A 43 -0.97 -21.01 -1.30
N LEU A 44 -1.93 -20.16 -1.71
CA LEU A 44 -3.07 -20.58 -2.51
C LEU A 44 -2.69 -21.04 -3.91
N ASN A 45 -1.69 -20.40 -4.52
CA ASN A 45 -1.15 -20.81 -5.82
C ASN A 45 -0.34 -22.10 -5.71
N PHE A 46 0.42 -22.28 -4.63
CA PHE A 46 1.14 -23.54 -4.35
C PHE A 46 0.18 -24.72 -4.12
N LEU A 47 -0.95 -24.48 -3.45
CA LEU A 47 -2.01 -25.49 -3.25
C LEU A 47 -2.82 -25.78 -4.53
N GLY A 48 -2.60 -25.06 -5.62
CA GLY A 48 -3.35 -25.22 -6.87
C GLY A 48 -4.80 -24.73 -6.80
N ILE A 49 -5.15 -23.94 -5.77
CA ILE A 49 -6.52 -23.40 -5.59
C ILE A 49 -6.73 -22.20 -6.52
N THR A 50 -5.69 -21.39 -6.74
CA THR A 50 -5.77 -20.18 -7.57
C THR A 50 -4.51 -19.98 -8.41
N HIS A 51 -4.65 -19.83 -9.73
CA HIS A 51 -3.53 -19.56 -10.64
C HIS A 51 -3.34 -18.07 -10.88
N ILE A 52 -3.13 -17.30 -9.81
CA ILE A 52 -2.96 -15.84 -9.89
C ILE A 52 -1.50 -15.54 -10.27
N HIS A 53 -1.29 -14.95 -11.45
CA HIS A 53 0.02 -14.43 -11.84
C HIS A 53 0.38 -13.18 -11.01
N LEU A 54 1.59 -13.16 -10.43
CA LEU A 54 2.09 -12.00 -9.70
C LEU A 54 2.58 -10.93 -10.69
N ASN A 55 1.66 -10.08 -11.13
CA ASN A 55 1.96 -8.87 -11.90
C ASN A 55 1.88 -7.62 -11.02
N LEU A 56 2.45 -6.49 -11.47
CA LEU A 56 2.43 -5.21 -10.76
C LEU A 56 1.02 -4.76 -10.34
N ILE A 57 0.02 -5.02 -11.19
CA ILE A 57 -1.39 -4.68 -10.90
C ILE A 57 -1.92 -5.51 -9.73
N ASN A 58 -1.71 -6.83 -9.74
CA ASN A 58 -2.17 -7.73 -8.67
C ASN A 58 -1.45 -7.41 -7.36
N LEU A 59 -0.16 -7.09 -7.42
CA LEU A 59 0.60 -6.61 -6.27
C LEU A 59 0.00 -5.32 -5.70
N LEU A 60 -0.38 -4.36 -6.56
CA LEU A 60 -0.99 -3.10 -6.13
C LEU A 60 -2.37 -3.32 -5.48
N ILE A 61 -3.19 -4.21 -6.04
CA ILE A 61 -4.50 -4.59 -5.47
C ILE A 61 -4.30 -5.19 -4.07
N ILE A 62 -3.31 -6.07 -3.89
CA ILE A 62 -2.97 -6.65 -2.60
C ILE A 62 -2.41 -5.60 -1.64
N ALA A 63 -1.55 -4.71 -2.12
CA ALA A 63 -0.92 -3.68 -1.32
C ALA A 63 -1.98 -2.71 -0.74
N VAL A 64 -2.88 -2.22 -1.59
CA VAL A 64 -3.92 -1.25 -1.23
C VAL A 64 -5.07 -1.93 -0.47
N GLY A 65 -5.53 -3.09 -0.94
CA GLY A 65 -6.67 -3.81 -0.36
C GLY A 65 -6.32 -4.76 0.79
N GLY A 66 -5.04 -5.05 1.02
CA GLY A 66 -4.58 -6.04 2.00
C GLY A 66 -5.21 -7.41 1.79
N VAL A 67 -5.65 -8.02 2.89
CA VAL A 67 -6.33 -9.32 2.88
C VAL A 67 -7.61 -9.29 2.04
N ILE A 68 -8.36 -8.18 2.06
CA ILE A 68 -9.59 -8.04 1.24
C ILE A 68 -9.23 -8.05 -0.25
N GLY A 69 -8.14 -7.37 -0.63
CA GLY A 69 -7.63 -7.38 -2.00
C GLY A 69 -7.26 -8.79 -2.48
N VAL A 70 -6.68 -9.61 -1.60
CA VAL A 70 -6.42 -11.03 -1.89
C VAL A 70 -7.71 -11.81 -2.15
N PHE A 71 -8.75 -11.62 -1.33
CA PHE A 71 -10.06 -12.26 -1.57
C PHE A 71 -10.68 -11.87 -2.91
N ILE A 72 -10.55 -10.60 -3.31
CA ILE A 72 -11.02 -10.13 -4.62
C ILE A 72 -10.27 -10.84 -5.75
N LEU A 73 -8.94 -10.97 -5.65
CA LEU A 73 -8.14 -11.67 -6.66
C LEU A 73 -8.50 -13.16 -6.75
N ILE A 74 -8.80 -13.80 -5.62
CA ILE A 74 -9.25 -15.20 -5.59
C ILE A 74 -10.60 -15.33 -6.31
N LEU A 75 -11.56 -14.47 -6.00
CA LEU A 75 -12.86 -14.43 -6.67
C LEU A 75 -12.72 -14.24 -8.18
N LEU A 76 -11.86 -13.30 -8.59
CA LEU A 76 -11.59 -13.03 -10.00
C LEU A 76 -10.86 -14.18 -10.71
N SER A 77 -10.11 -15.00 -9.98
CA SER A 77 -9.43 -16.17 -10.53
C SER A 77 -10.35 -17.39 -10.70
N ILE A 78 -11.47 -17.44 -9.97
CA ILE A 78 -12.42 -18.57 -9.98
C ILE A 78 -13.59 -18.32 -10.93
N LEU A 79 -13.93 -17.04 -11.19
CA LEU A 79 -14.90 -16.62 -12.19
C LEU A 79 -14.36 -16.78 -13.62
#